data_AF-A0A2V7P7Z1-F1
#
_entry.id   AF-A0A2V7P7Z1-F1
#
_cell.length_a   1.000
_cell.length_b   1.000
_cell.length_c   1.000
_cell.angle_alpha   90.00
_cell.angle_beta   90.00
_cell.angle_gamma   90.00
#
_symmetry.space_group_name_H-M   'P 1'
#
loop_
_entity.id
_entity.type
_entity.pdbx_description
1 polymer ?
#
loop_
_entity_poly.entity_id
_entity_poly.type
_entity_poly.pdbx_seq_one_letter_code
_entity_poly.pdbx_strand_id
1 'polypeptide(L)'
;MTRFRFSLCLVLASSVAACHPDAVTNSPVVPKAGIHYVNAIPDTGAMAFRVVDIVSNSGLFGVAFRGMNAYAQGIEAGSRDIRVFMDGTNPAVASTVMFDQTSAFTADAEYTFLAYGYARAGQTPAKKVVITTAAPPAVATGLVHVRVIQLASTLAPLATTSIDAWVVARGGAALSGSPTIPNVAFEDVTAHAPVAVGTYRMAFTAAGTTAPVLFEANIPVGLQGGDSLNPIGGTTRQGTAITALVMPQSVPGSRAPFAFTAILPFTSVTTTGTTVADTIATAVTPTPHGLSTGDVIVVNGAVQGAYNGTKTVKVVDPNTFTYGISTPTAQAAAATGYVYWFRASFAASFNGNPITSLTSTGTTATVVTLAPHGLATDSIVTINGANEAAYNGAFAVTVSNATTFTYTTNGTPAASPATGLPVFRRGDLDFTRPNVFFIIDRRPPNTAP
;
A
#
# COMPACT_ATOMS: atom_id res chain seq x y z
N MET A 1 4.26 -47.24 -80.57
CA MET A 1 3.40 -46.31 -79.81
C MET A 1 3.76 -46.41 -78.33
N THR A 2 4.30 -45.30 -77.82
CA THR A 2 4.25 -44.76 -76.45
C THR A 2 4.40 -45.63 -75.18
N ARG A 3 5.45 -45.32 -74.41
CA ARG A 3 5.57 -45.37 -72.93
C ARG A 3 6.39 -44.12 -72.51
N PHE A 4 5.87 -43.16 -71.75
CA PHE A 4 5.71 -43.01 -70.28
C PHE A 4 6.90 -42.30 -69.56
N ARG A 5 6.60 -41.13 -68.93
CA ARG A 5 7.31 -40.33 -67.87
C ARG A 5 8.66 -39.67 -68.27
N PHE A 6 8.99 -38.42 -67.95
CA PHE A 6 9.04 -37.65 -66.68
C PHE A 6 9.01 -36.13 -67.04
N SER A 7 8.16 -35.24 -66.52
CA SER A 7 8.16 -34.58 -65.20
C SER A 7 9.48 -33.94 -64.75
N LEU A 8 9.40 -32.65 -64.35
CA LEU A 8 10.36 -31.83 -63.60
C LEU A 8 11.17 -30.79 -64.42
N CYS A 9 10.61 -29.60 -64.68
CA CYS A 9 11.42 -28.36 -64.83
C CYS A 9 10.67 -27.00 -64.86
N LEU A 10 9.34 -26.92 -64.67
CA LEU A 10 8.61 -25.64 -64.85
C LEU A 10 7.73 -25.19 -63.68
N VAL A 11 8.00 -25.66 -62.46
CA VAL A 11 7.29 -25.22 -61.23
C VAL A 11 8.23 -24.56 -60.20
N LEU A 12 9.35 -23.99 -60.66
CA LEU A 12 10.33 -23.31 -59.79
C LEU A 12 10.54 -21.82 -60.13
N ALA A 13 9.70 -21.25 -61.00
CA ALA A 13 9.75 -19.82 -61.34
C ALA A 13 8.55 -19.01 -60.80
N SER A 14 7.58 -19.64 -60.12
CA SER A 14 6.38 -18.97 -59.58
C SER A 14 6.31 -18.90 -58.05
N SER A 15 7.34 -19.34 -57.33
CA SER A 15 7.38 -19.33 -55.85
C SER A 15 8.21 -18.20 -55.22
N VAL A 16 8.72 -17.25 -56.01
CA VAL A 16 9.57 -16.14 -55.50
C VAL A 16 8.80 -14.81 -55.34
N ALA A 17 7.47 -14.80 -55.52
CA ALA A 17 6.65 -13.58 -55.43
C ALA A 17 5.65 -13.57 -54.26
N ALA A 18 5.92 -14.31 -53.17
CA ALA A 18 5.01 -14.38 -52.01
C ALA A 18 5.67 -14.06 -50.65
N CYS A 19 6.84 -13.42 -50.63
CA CYS A 19 7.34 -12.74 -49.44
C CYS A 19 7.28 -11.24 -49.68
N HIS A 20 6.11 -10.63 -49.50
CA HIS A 20 6.04 -9.20 -49.22
C HIS A 20 6.42 -9.01 -47.75
N PRO A 21 7.45 -8.21 -47.41
CA PRO A 21 7.75 -7.87 -46.01
C PRO A 21 6.70 -6.93 -45.39
N ASP A 22 5.69 -6.49 -46.14
CA ASP A 22 4.73 -5.48 -45.71
C ASP A 22 3.31 -6.02 -45.47
N ALA A 23 3.19 -7.27 -45.01
CA ALA A 23 1.97 -7.69 -44.34
C ALA A 23 1.91 -7.00 -42.96
N VAL A 24 1.63 -5.68 -42.96
CA VAL A 24 1.10 -4.99 -41.79
C VAL A 24 -0.25 -5.64 -41.54
N THR A 25 -0.28 -6.65 -40.68
CA THR A 25 -1.54 -7.07 -40.10
C THR A 25 -2.03 -5.88 -39.30
N ASN A 26 -2.95 -5.11 -39.88
CA ASN A 26 -3.75 -4.14 -39.14
C ASN A 26 -4.62 -4.97 -38.19
N SER A 27 -4.00 -5.45 -37.10
CA SER A 27 -4.72 -6.06 -36.01
C SER A 27 -5.76 -5.03 -35.60
N PRO A 28 -7.05 -5.40 -35.57
CA PRO A 28 -8.10 -4.45 -35.24
C PRO A 28 -7.77 -3.79 -33.92
N VAL A 29 -7.68 -2.45 -33.91
CA VAL A 29 -7.42 -1.68 -32.70
C VAL A 29 -8.60 -1.92 -31.78
N VAL A 30 -8.38 -2.72 -30.73
CA VAL A 30 -9.41 -2.98 -29.73
C VAL A 30 -9.56 -1.70 -28.90
N PRO A 31 -10.74 -1.04 -28.90
CA PRO A 31 -10.95 0.14 -28.09
C PRO A 31 -10.82 -0.21 -26.61
N LYS A 32 -10.11 0.62 -25.85
CA LYS A 32 -9.83 0.38 -24.42
C LYS A 32 -10.36 1.51 -23.55
N ALA A 33 -10.76 1.14 -22.35
CA ALA A 33 -10.98 2.03 -21.21
C ALA A 33 -9.81 1.89 -20.22
N GLY A 34 -9.68 2.84 -19.29
CA GLY A 34 -8.80 2.70 -18.15
C GLY A 34 -9.54 2.13 -16.93
N ILE A 35 -8.93 1.20 -16.20
CA ILE A 35 -9.46 0.69 -14.93
C ILE A 35 -8.43 0.70 -13.80
N HIS A 36 -8.86 1.22 -12.65
CA HIS A 36 -8.21 1.03 -11.37
C HIS A 36 -8.96 -0.03 -10.55
N TYR A 37 -8.24 -0.91 -9.90
CA TYR A 37 -8.76 -1.83 -8.89
C TYR A 37 -8.34 -1.36 -7.51
N VAL A 38 -9.28 -1.32 -6.59
CA VAL A 38 -9.06 -0.89 -5.21
C VAL A 38 -9.62 -1.95 -4.28
N ASN A 39 -8.75 -2.50 -3.43
CA ASN A 39 -9.16 -3.36 -2.31
C ASN A 39 -9.16 -2.57 -1.00
N ALA A 40 -10.35 -2.13 -0.58
CA ALA A 40 -10.60 -1.47 0.69
C ALA A 40 -11.40 -2.35 1.67
N ILE A 41 -11.43 -3.67 1.47
CA ILE A 41 -12.11 -4.61 2.39
C ILE A 41 -11.21 -4.85 3.61
N PRO A 42 -11.63 -4.43 4.82
CA PRO A 42 -10.73 -4.35 5.97
C PRO A 42 -10.60 -5.63 6.77
N ASP A 43 -11.27 -6.72 6.38
CA ASP A 43 -11.36 -7.95 7.18
C ASP A 43 -11.03 -9.24 6.41
N THR A 44 -10.45 -9.13 5.20
CA THR A 44 -10.08 -10.26 4.34
C THR A 44 -8.58 -10.38 4.12
N GLY A 45 -8.13 -11.56 3.69
CA GLY A 45 -6.80 -11.72 3.10
C GLY A 45 -6.69 -11.03 1.74
N ALA A 46 -5.54 -11.24 1.07
CA ALA A 46 -5.34 -10.75 -0.29
C ALA A 46 -6.38 -11.31 -1.27
N MET A 47 -6.65 -10.55 -2.34
CA MET A 47 -7.63 -10.90 -3.35
C MET A 47 -7.05 -10.81 -4.77
N ALA A 48 -7.69 -11.50 -5.71
CA ALA A 48 -7.39 -11.41 -7.13
C ALA A 48 -8.60 -10.88 -7.90
N PHE A 49 -8.43 -9.75 -8.56
CA PHE A 49 -9.40 -9.11 -9.46
C PHE A 49 -9.14 -9.60 -10.87
N ARG A 50 -10.15 -10.22 -11.50
CA ARG A 50 -10.01 -10.85 -12.81
C ARG A 50 -11.16 -10.44 -13.71
N VAL A 51 -10.82 -10.13 -14.96
CA VAL A 51 -11.75 -10.19 -16.08
C VAL A 51 -11.89 -11.66 -16.46
N VAL A 52 -13.12 -12.19 -16.49
CA VAL A 52 -13.36 -13.63 -16.67
C VAL A 52 -14.11 -13.99 -17.94
N ASP A 53 -14.74 -13.02 -18.62
CA ASP A 53 -15.43 -13.24 -19.89
C ASP A 53 -14.46 -13.39 -21.07
N ILE A 54 -13.24 -12.85 -20.95
CA ILE A 54 -12.21 -12.88 -21.98
C ILE A 54 -10.83 -13.17 -21.39
N VAL A 55 -9.90 -13.60 -22.25
CA VAL A 55 -8.48 -13.60 -21.92
C VAL A 55 -7.99 -12.15 -21.90
N SER A 56 -7.80 -11.60 -20.71
CA SER A 56 -7.32 -10.23 -20.53
C SER A 56 -6.22 -10.19 -19.47
N ASN A 57 -5.26 -9.29 -19.66
CA ASN A 57 -4.23 -8.98 -18.65
C ASN A 57 -4.63 -7.82 -17.74
N SER A 58 -5.87 -7.31 -17.88
CA SER A 58 -6.43 -6.18 -17.15
C SER A 58 -6.88 -6.55 -15.74
N GLY A 59 -6.17 -7.46 -15.07
CA GLY A 59 -6.44 -7.91 -13.71
C GLY A 59 -5.38 -7.43 -12.72
N LEU A 60 -5.71 -7.53 -11.43
CA LEU A 60 -4.79 -7.23 -10.34
C LEU A 60 -4.80 -8.39 -9.33
N PHE A 61 -3.64 -9.00 -9.09
CA PHE A 61 -3.52 -10.26 -8.37
C PHE A 61 -2.80 -10.08 -7.02
N GLY A 62 -3.08 -10.93 -6.03
CA GLY A 62 -2.42 -10.87 -4.72
C GLY A 62 -2.62 -9.54 -3.98
N VAL A 63 -3.75 -8.87 -4.23
CA VAL A 63 -4.04 -7.52 -3.74
C VAL A 63 -4.43 -7.58 -2.28
N ALA A 64 -3.48 -7.27 -1.40
CA ALA A 64 -3.74 -7.10 0.02
C ALA A 64 -4.71 -5.94 0.29
N PHE A 65 -5.20 -5.86 1.53
CA PHE A 65 -5.97 -4.70 2.00
C PHE A 65 -5.22 -3.38 1.76
N ARG A 66 -5.95 -2.37 1.29
CA ARG A 66 -5.45 -1.07 0.77
C ARG A 66 -4.57 -1.16 -0.48
N GLY A 67 -4.52 -2.33 -1.11
CA GLY A 67 -3.84 -2.53 -2.38
C GLY A 67 -4.63 -1.93 -3.53
N MET A 68 -3.90 -1.28 -4.45
CA MET A 68 -4.45 -0.72 -5.69
C MET A 68 -3.35 -0.59 -6.75
N ASN A 69 -3.76 -0.41 -8.00
CA ASN A 69 -2.87 0.07 -9.07
C ASN A 69 -2.94 1.60 -9.16
N ALA A 70 -1.78 2.26 -8.98
CA ALA A 70 -1.70 3.73 -9.01
C ALA A 70 -1.99 4.32 -10.40
N TYR A 71 -1.78 3.54 -11.45
CA TYR A 71 -2.09 3.90 -12.84
C TYR A 71 -3.09 2.92 -13.42
N ALA A 72 -4.04 3.43 -14.19
CA ALA A 72 -5.06 2.63 -14.83
C ALA A 72 -4.44 1.54 -15.73
N GLN A 73 -5.02 0.35 -15.68
CA GLN A 73 -4.77 -0.72 -16.65
C GLN A 73 -5.76 -0.57 -17.80
N GLY A 74 -5.34 -0.89 -19.02
CA GLY A 74 -6.22 -0.79 -20.18
C GLY A 74 -7.11 -2.02 -20.31
N ILE A 75 -8.42 -1.88 -20.06
CA ILE A 75 -9.44 -2.92 -20.22
C ILE A 75 -10.18 -2.75 -21.54
N GLU A 76 -10.52 -3.84 -22.22
CA GLU A 76 -11.29 -3.81 -23.46
C GLU A 76 -12.69 -3.21 -23.23
N ALA A 77 -13.06 -2.21 -24.05
CA ALA A 77 -14.38 -1.58 -23.99
C ALA A 77 -15.51 -2.60 -24.25
N GLY A 78 -16.71 -2.26 -23.79
CA GLY A 78 -17.90 -3.12 -23.81
C GLY A 78 -18.29 -3.66 -22.43
N SER A 79 -19.20 -4.62 -22.41
CA SER A 79 -19.61 -5.31 -21.18
C SER A 79 -18.56 -6.34 -20.78
N ARG A 80 -18.06 -6.28 -19.55
CA ARG A 80 -17.04 -7.19 -19.01
C ARG A 80 -17.48 -7.75 -17.67
N ASP A 81 -17.14 -9.02 -17.45
CA ASP A 81 -17.40 -9.70 -16.19
C ASP A 81 -16.15 -9.65 -15.32
N ILE A 82 -16.23 -8.90 -14.23
CA ILE A 82 -15.16 -8.80 -13.24
C ILE A 82 -15.53 -9.66 -12.05
N ARG A 83 -14.68 -10.66 -11.80
CA ARG A 83 -14.79 -11.54 -10.65
C ARG A 83 -13.62 -11.36 -9.72
N VAL A 84 -13.92 -11.31 -8.42
CA VAL A 84 -12.93 -11.14 -7.36
C VAL A 84 -12.87 -12.42 -6.54
N PHE A 85 -11.67 -12.97 -6.40
CA PHE A 85 -11.42 -14.21 -5.64
C PHE A 85 -10.56 -13.93 -4.43
N MET A 86 -10.68 -14.76 -3.39
CA MET A 86 -9.65 -14.84 -2.36
C MET A 86 -8.35 -15.36 -2.97
N ASP A 87 -7.22 -14.74 -2.62
CA ASP A 87 -5.91 -15.16 -3.08
C ASP A 87 -5.33 -16.27 -2.16
N GLY A 88 -4.71 -17.28 -2.76
CA GLY A 88 -4.07 -18.37 -2.03
C GLY A 88 -3.71 -19.58 -2.91
N THR A 89 -2.84 -20.44 -2.39
CA THR A 89 -2.42 -21.69 -3.07
C THR A 89 -3.32 -22.88 -2.77
N ASN A 90 -4.14 -22.80 -1.72
CA ASN A 90 -5.15 -23.82 -1.40
C ASN A 90 -6.38 -23.62 -2.30
N PRO A 91 -6.77 -24.62 -3.12
CA PRO A 91 -7.94 -24.52 -4.00
C PRO A 91 -9.25 -24.17 -3.29
N ALA A 92 -9.44 -24.60 -2.04
CA ALA A 92 -10.62 -24.27 -1.25
C ALA A 92 -10.70 -22.76 -0.90
N VAL A 93 -9.55 -22.10 -0.77
CA VAL A 93 -9.48 -20.65 -0.56
C VAL A 93 -9.57 -19.93 -1.91
N ALA A 94 -8.78 -20.36 -2.89
CA ALA A 94 -8.66 -19.69 -4.20
C ALA A 94 -9.96 -19.70 -5.03
N SER A 95 -10.86 -20.66 -4.79
CA SER A 95 -12.17 -20.75 -5.43
C SER A 95 -13.25 -19.90 -4.75
N THR A 96 -12.96 -19.28 -3.61
CA THR A 96 -13.93 -18.43 -2.91
C THR A 96 -14.14 -17.13 -3.69
N VAL A 97 -15.33 -16.99 -4.28
CA VAL A 97 -15.76 -15.77 -4.99
C VAL A 97 -16.27 -14.74 -3.99
N MET A 98 -15.62 -13.57 -3.98
CA MET A 98 -15.98 -12.43 -3.14
C MET A 98 -17.01 -11.54 -3.83
N PHE A 99 -16.83 -11.33 -5.13
CA PHE A 99 -17.75 -10.57 -5.98
C PHE A 99 -17.75 -11.13 -7.40
N ASP A 100 -18.87 -10.96 -8.06
CA ASP A 100 -19.06 -11.26 -9.48
C ASP A 100 -19.94 -10.14 -10.06
N GLN A 101 -19.36 -9.28 -10.90
CA GLN A 101 -20.02 -8.08 -11.39
C GLN A 101 -19.75 -7.86 -12.87
N THR A 102 -20.83 -7.81 -13.64
CA THR A 102 -20.82 -7.34 -15.03
C THR A 102 -20.88 -5.81 -15.06
N SER A 103 -20.05 -5.16 -15.86
CA SER A 103 -20.06 -3.70 -16.02
C SER A 103 -19.65 -3.26 -17.42
N ALA A 104 -20.21 -2.12 -17.86
CA ALA A 104 -19.94 -1.56 -19.18
C ALA A 104 -18.81 -0.54 -19.13
N PHE A 105 -17.83 -0.70 -20.02
CA PHE A 105 -16.67 0.18 -20.15
C PHE A 105 -16.73 0.91 -21.49
N THR A 106 -16.81 2.23 -21.44
CA THR A 106 -16.73 3.07 -22.65
C THR A 106 -15.27 3.34 -23.00
N ALA A 107 -14.94 3.29 -24.30
CA ALA A 107 -13.60 3.60 -24.78
C ALA A 107 -13.14 4.99 -24.33
N ASP A 108 -11.85 5.13 -24.02
CA ASP A 108 -11.17 6.35 -23.57
C ASP A 108 -11.68 6.96 -22.25
N ALA A 109 -12.62 6.29 -21.57
CA ALA A 109 -13.04 6.66 -20.22
C ALA A 109 -12.23 5.91 -19.16
N GLU A 110 -12.00 6.57 -18.02
CA GLU A 110 -11.34 5.96 -16.86
C GLU A 110 -12.35 5.62 -15.75
N TYR A 111 -12.17 4.43 -15.18
CA TYR A 111 -13.03 3.84 -14.16
C TYR A 111 -12.22 3.41 -12.94
N THR A 112 -12.86 3.40 -11.79
CA THR A 112 -12.32 2.84 -10.54
C THR A 112 -13.28 1.81 -9.99
N PHE A 113 -12.83 0.56 -9.92
CA PHE A 113 -13.50 -0.56 -9.28
C PHE A 113 -13.16 -0.57 -7.78
N LEU A 114 -14.14 -0.21 -6.95
CA LEU A 114 -14.00 0.01 -5.52
C LEU A 114 -14.62 -1.17 -4.77
N ALA A 115 -13.80 -2.07 -4.22
CA ALA A 115 -14.26 -3.11 -3.31
C ALA A 115 -14.06 -2.66 -1.86
N TYR A 116 -15.13 -2.51 -1.07
CA TYR A 116 -15.06 -2.02 0.32
C TYR A 116 -16.17 -2.63 1.18
N GLY A 117 -16.25 -2.23 2.45
CA GLY A 117 -17.18 -2.79 3.44
C GLY A 117 -16.69 -4.10 4.03
N TYR A 118 -17.45 -4.68 4.96
CA TYR A 118 -17.02 -5.85 5.74
C TYR A 118 -17.47 -7.16 5.11
N ALA A 119 -16.53 -8.09 4.90
CA ALA A 119 -16.85 -9.41 4.36
C ALA A 119 -17.49 -10.35 5.39
N ARG A 120 -17.22 -10.14 6.68
CA ARG A 120 -17.85 -10.89 7.78
C ARG A 120 -19.35 -10.63 7.85
N ALA A 121 -20.14 -11.69 8.01
CA ALA A 121 -21.59 -11.59 8.14
C ALA A 121 -21.99 -10.79 9.39
N GLY A 122 -23.05 -9.99 9.28
CA GLY A 122 -23.59 -9.18 10.38
C GLY A 122 -22.87 -7.85 10.66
N GLN A 123 -21.82 -7.52 9.90
CA GLN A 123 -21.15 -6.22 9.97
C GLN A 123 -21.78 -5.21 8.99
N THR A 124 -21.77 -3.92 9.35
CA THR A 124 -22.34 -2.83 8.54
C THR A 124 -21.27 -1.76 8.26
N PRO A 125 -21.07 -1.33 7.00
CA PRO A 125 -21.74 -1.82 5.79
C PRO A 125 -21.21 -3.21 5.39
N ALA A 126 -22.09 -4.05 4.86
CA ALA A 126 -21.67 -5.31 4.24
C ALA A 126 -20.75 -5.02 3.04
N LYS A 127 -19.89 -5.99 2.70
CA LYS A 127 -19.00 -5.87 1.54
C LYS A 127 -19.79 -5.49 0.27
N LYS A 128 -19.27 -4.55 -0.49
CA LYS A 128 -19.89 -3.98 -1.68
C LYS A 128 -18.81 -3.68 -2.72
N VAL A 129 -19.22 -3.72 -4.00
CA VAL A 129 -18.44 -3.15 -5.10
C VAL A 129 -19.21 -1.99 -5.70
N VAL A 130 -18.50 -0.91 -5.98
CA VAL A 130 -18.98 0.21 -6.79
C VAL A 130 -17.97 0.47 -7.89
N ILE A 131 -18.46 0.76 -9.10
CA ILE A 131 -17.62 1.28 -10.17
C ILE A 131 -18.00 2.74 -10.38
N THR A 132 -17.00 3.63 -10.29
CA THR A 132 -17.17 5.05 -10.57
C THR A 132 -16.31 5.48 -11.74
N THR A 133 -16.78 6.45 -12.52
CA THR A 133 -15.99 7.11 -13.55
C THR A 133 -15.09 8.18 -12.94
N ALA A 134 -13.93 8.43 -13.55
CA ALA A 134 -13.08 9.55 -13.19
C ALA A 134 -13.56 10.88 -13.78
N ALA A 135 -13.75 10.93 -15.09
CA ALA A 135 -14.19 12.13 -15.83
C ALA A 135 -13.51 13.44 -15.38
N PRO A 136 -12.17 13.51 -15.31
CA PRO A 136 -11.48 14.71 -14.85
C PRO A 136 -11.74 15.90 -15.80
N PRO A 137 -11.82 17.15 -15.28
CA PRO A 137 -12.00 18.34 -16.10
C PRO A 137 -10.92 18.48 -17.19
N ALA A 138 -11.23 19.24 -18.24
CA ALA A 138 -10.27 19.57 -19.29
C ALA A 138 -8.97 20.15 -18.72
N VAL A 139 -7.84 19.89 -19.39
CA VAL A 139 -6.54 20.40 -18.96
C VAL A 139 -6.56 21.93 -18.96
N ALA A 140 -6.17 22.52 -17.83
CA ALA A 140 -6.03 23.96 -17.67
C ALA A 140 -4.59 24.33 -17.31
N THR A 141 -4.09 25.42 -17.89
CA THR A 141 -2.70 25.90 -17.71
C THR A 141 -2.39 26.15 -16.24
N GLY A 142 -1.27 25.62 -15.76
CA GLY A 142 -0.80 25.82 -14.38
C GLY A 142 -1.61 25.10 -13.31
N LEU A 143 -2.59 24.27 -13.69
CA LEU A 143 -3.46 23.56 -12.75
C LEU A 143 -3.27 22.04 -12.80
N VAL A 144 -3.47 21.43 -11.64
CA VAL A 144 -3.74 20.01 -11.43
C VAL A 144 -5.11 19.87 -10.80
N HIS A 145 -5.70 18.68 -10.94
CA HIS A 145 -7.03 18.39 -10.43
C HIS A 145 -6.95 17.28 -9.38
N VAL A 146 -7.56 17.50 -8.23
CA VAL A 146 -7.60 16.51 -7.14
C VAL A 146 -9.03 16.27 -6.70
N ARG A 147 -9.40 15.01 -6.47
CA ARG A 147 -10.68 14.64 -5.84
C ARG A 147 -10.46 13.64 -4.73
N VAL A 148 -11.50 13.41 -3.93
CA VAL A 148 -11.51 12.41 -2.86
C VAL A 148 -12.58 11.36 -3.13
N ILE A 149 -12.27 10.11 -2.84
CA ILE A 149 -13.24 9.04 -2.67
C ILE A 149 -13.10 8.51 -1.23
N GLN A 150 -14.19 8.56 -0.46
CA GLN A 150 -14.17 8.17 0.94
C GLN A 150 -14.75 6.76 1.15
N LEU A 151 -13.87 5.80 1.42
CA LEU A 151 -14.19 4.38 1.61
C LEU A 151 -14.10 3.93 3.07
N ALA A 152 -13.68 4.80 3.98
CA ALA A 152 -13.61 4.51 5.40
C ALA A 152 -15.01 4.56 6.03
N SER A 153 -15.63 3.38 6.19
CA SER A 153 -16.95 3.21 6.82
C SER A 153 -17.01 3.62 8.28
N THR A 154 -15.86 3.64 8.95
CA THR A 154 -15.70 4.22 10.28
C THR A 154 -14.43 5.04 10.34
N LEU A 155 -14.58 6.26 10.85
CA LEU A 155 -13.47 7.13 11.22
C LEU A 155 -13.24 7.13 12.72
N ALA A 156 -14.04 6.37 13.49
CA ALA A 156 -13.95 6.31 14.94
C ALA A 156 -12.65 5.60 15.37
N PRO A 157 -12.01 6.06 16.47
CA PRO A 157 -12.45 7.14 17.35
C PRO A 157 -12.04 8.56 16.87
N LEU A 158 -11.42 8.69 15.69
CA LEU A 158 -10.81 9.94 15.22
C LEU A 158 -11.84 11.00 14.81
N ALA A 159 -12.98 10.59 14.24
CA ALA A 159 -14.10 11.47 13.92
C ALA A 159 -15.43 10.72 13.95
N THR A 160 -16.51 11.44 14.23
CA THR A 160 -17.91 10.97 14.18
C THR A 160 -18.73 11.68 13.10
N THR A 161 -18.12 12.59 12.37
CA THR A 161 -18.69 13.40 11.29
C THR A 161 -18.00 13.10 9.95
N SER A 162 -18.46 13.74 8.87
CA SER A 162 -17.73 13.82 7.60
C SER A 162 -16.32 14.39 7.79
N ILE A 163 -15.48 14.26 6.77
CA ILE A 163 -14.11 14.80 6.79
C ILE A 163 -13.97 16.00 5.86
N ASP A 164 -13.07 16.89 6.22
CA ASP A 164 -12.59 17.94 5.33
C ASP A 164 -11.21 17.56 4.80
N ALA A 165 -10.99 17.74 3.50
CA ALA A 165 -9.70 17.49 2.87
C ALA A 165 -8.98 18.80 2.53
N TRP A 166 -7.72 18.88 2.95
CA TRP A 166 -6.88 20.06 2.85
C TRP A 166 -5.68 19.77 1.97
N VAL A 167 -5.55 20.47 0.86
CA VAL A 167 -4.36 20.42 0.01
C VAL A 167 -3.47 21.59 0.40
N VAL A 168 -2.37 21.27 1.08
CA VAL A 168 -1.46 22.28 1.63
C VAL A 168 -0.02 21.98 1.22
N ALA A 169 0.81 23.02 1.15
CA ALA A 169 2.22 22.87 0.82
C ALA A 169 2.90 21.87 1.75
N ARG A 170 3.83 21.05 1.22
CA ARG A 170 4.63 20.13 2.04
C ARG A 170 5.47 20.91 3.06
N GLY A 171 5.72 20.33 4.24
CA GLY A 171 6.61 20.90 5.25
C GLY A 171 5.94 21.57 6.45
N GLY A 172 4.74 21.13 6.84
CA GLY A 172 4.16 21.49 8.14
C GLY A 172 3.32 22.76 8.19
N ALA A 173 2.93 23.34 7.03
CA ALA A 173 2.03 24.49 7.01
C ALA A 173 0.75 24.21 7.82
N ALA A 174 0.41 25.12 8.73
CA ALA A 174 -0.80 25.01 9.54
C ALA A 174 -2.05 25.07 8.66
N LEU A 175 -3.04 24.24 8.98
CA LEU A 175 -4.34 24.28 8.31
C LEU A 175 -5.05 25.58 8.70
N SER A 176 -5.41 26.39 7.72
CA SER A 176 -6.07 27.67 7.92
C SER A 176 -6.96 28.03 6.74
N GLY A 177 -7.97 28.87 6.98
CA GLY A 177 -8.97 29.22 5.97
C GLY A 177 -10.02 28.13 5.80
N SER A 178 -10.46 27.92 4.56
CA SER A 178 -11.45 26.89 4.20
C SER A 178 -10.77 25.65 3.62
N PRO A 179 -11.32 24.45 3.87
CA PRO A 179 -10.79 23.22 3.28
C PRO A 179 -10.91 23.23 1.75
N THR A 180 -10.01 22.53 1.08
CA THR A 180 -10.02 22.41 -0.39
C THR A 180 -11.24 21.62 -0.87
N ILE A 181 -11.61 20.56 -0.14
CA ILE A 181 -12.77 19.72 -0.41
C ILE A 181 -13.51 19.50 0.92
N PRO A 182 -14.57 20.28 1.20
CA PRO A 182 -15.31 20.18 2.46
C PRO A 182 -16.28 19.00 2.48
N ASN A 183 -16.65 18.56 3.69
CA ASN A 183 -17.81 17.72 3.99
C ASN A 183 -17.87 16.39 3.21
N VAL A 184 -16.76 15.68 3.07
CA VAL A 184 -16.72 14.38 2.39
C VAL A 184 -17.24 13.29 3.34
N ALA A 185 -18.42 12.77 3.07
CA ALA A 185 -19.07 11.70 3.81
C ALA A 185 -18.64 10.31 3.31
N PHE A 186 -19.05 9.26 4.03
CA PHE A 186 -18.81 7.88 3.59
C PHE A 186 -19.51 7.57 2.26
N GLU A 187 -18.78 6.89 1.36
CA GLU A 187 -19.15 6.59 -0.04
C GLU A 187 -19.16 7.80 -1.00
N ASP A 188 -18.82 9.01 -0.55
CA ASP A 188 -18.75 10.15 -1.45
C ASP A 188 -17.63 9.99 -2.49
N VAL A 189 -17.97 10.33 -3.74
CA VAL A 189 -17.03 10.55 -4.84
C VAL A 189 -17.11 12.02 -5.20
N THR A 190 -16.11 12.80 -4.81
CA THR A 190 -16.17 14.26 -5.00
C THR A 190 -15.86 14.66 -6.44
N ALA A 191 -16.30 15.86 -6.83
CA ALA A 191 -15.79 16.50 -8.03
C ALA A 191 -14.29 16.81 -7.86
N HIS A 192 -13.58 16.93 -8.99
CA HIS A 192 -12.18 17.37 -9.00
C HIS A 192 -12.07 18.86 -8.70
N ALA A 193 -11.42 19.20 -7.60
CA ALA A 193 -11.03 20.55 -7.24
C ALA A 193 -9.73 20.94 -7.99
N PRO A 194 -9.66 22.16 -8.56
CA PRO A 194 -8.43 22.68 -9.15
C PRO A 194 -7.43 23.11 -8.06
N VAL A 195 -6.16 22.79 -8.27
CA VAL A 195 -5.03 23.20 -7.43
C VAL A 195 -3.90 23.67 -8.34
N ALA A 196 -3.20 24.74 -7.96
CA ALA A 196 -2.02 25.19 -8.71
C ALA A 196 -0.93 24.10 -8.74
N VAL A 197 -0.13 24.02 -9.79
CA VAL A 197 1.03 23.11 -9.81
C VAL A 197 1.97 23.41 -8.64
N GLY A 198 2.44 22.36 -7.95
CA GLY A 198 3.24 22.50 -6.75
C GLY A 198 3.49 21.20 -6.00
N THR A 199 4.15 21.27 -4.85
CA THR A 199 4.42 20.13 -3.97
C THR A 199 3.49 20.18 -2.76
N TYR A 200 2.59 19.21 -2.66
CA TYR A 200 1.55 19.22 -1.63
C TYR A 200 1.56 17.95 -0.78
N ARG A 201 1.00 18.10 0.42
CA ARG A 201 0.41 17.03 1.22
C ARG A 201 -1.11 17.22 1.23
N MET A 202 -1.84 16.12 1.39
CA MET A 202 -3.26 16.13 1.66
C MET A 202 -3.48 15.72 3.11
N ALA A 203 -4.03 16.63 3.90
CA ALA A 203 -4.39 16.39 5.30
C ALA A 203 -5.91 16.31 5.46
N PHE A 204 -6.37 15.49 6.39
CA PHE A 204 -7.78 15.29 6.64
C PHE A 204 -8.12 15.60 8.09
N THR A 205 -9.20 16.36 8.30
CA THR A 205 -9.72 16.74 9.62
C THR A 205 -11.18 16.32 9.75
N ALA A 206 -11.73 16.35 10.96
CA ALA A 206 -13.17 16.31 11.12
C ALA A 206 -13.78 17.56 10.45
N ALA A 207 -14.95 17.41 9.82
CA ALA A 207 -15.58 18.52 9.11
C ALA A 207 -15.77 19.75 10.01
N GLY A 208 -15.41 20.92 9.48
CA GLY A 208 -15.46 22.19 10.18
C GLY A 208 -14.27 22.47 11.11
N THR A 209 -13.27 21.58 11.19
CA THR A 209 -12.10 21.79 12.04
C THR A 209 -10.79 21.87 11.24
N THR A 210 -9.80 22.57 11.80
CA THR A 210 -8.41 22.61 11.30
C THR A 210 -7.47 21.72 12.11
N ALA A 211 -7.96 21.13 13.21
CA ALA A 211 -7.22 20.24 14.08
C ALA A 211 -8.18 19.34 14.90
N PRO A 212 -7.73 18.16 15.36
CA PRO A 212 -6.48 17.50 14.96
C PRO A 212 -6.54 16.98 13.52
N VAL A 213 -5.37 16.86 12.88
CA VAL A 213 -5.25 16.09 11.62
C VAL A 213 -5.44 14.62 11.95
N LEU A 214 -6.42 13.99 11.30
CA LEU A 214 -6.78 12.58 11.54
C LEU A 214 -5.75 11.64 10.89
N PHE A 215 -5.40 11.95 9.64
CA PHE A 215 -4.39 11.31 8.82
C PHE A 215 -4.03 12.24 7.66
N GLU A 216 -2.86 12.02 7.07
CA GLU A 216 -2.37 12.80 5.94
C GLU A 216 -1.37 11.98 5.13
N ALA A 217 -1.13 12.38 3.89
CA ALA A 217 -0.01 11.86 3.11
C ALA A 217 0.47 12.90 2.08
N ASN A 218 1.71 12.73 1.62
CA ASN A 218 2.24 13.52 0.53
C ASN A 218 1.59 13.11 -0.80
N ILE A 219 1.02 14.08 -1.53
CA ILE A 219 0.43 13.80 -2.85
C ILE A 219 1.57 13.58 -3.85
N PRO A 220 1.55 12.54 -4.71
CA PRO A 220 2.66 12.24 -5.62
C PRO A 220 3.15 13.44 -6.43
N VAL A 221 4.47 13.60 -6.53
CA VAL A 221 5.10 14.56 -7.46
C VAL A 221 5.22 13.91 -8.83
N GLY A 222 5.01 14.70 -9.88
CA GLY A 222 5.10 14.24 -11.25
C GLY A 222 6.47 14.50 -11.85
N LEU A 223 6.86 13.65 -12.79
CA LEU A 223 8.07 13.79 -13.58
C LEU A 223 7.71 14.13 -15.03
N GLN A 224 8.51 15.00 -15.64
CA GLN A 224 8.34 15.30 -17.05
C GLN A 224 8.64 14.06 -17.89
N GLY A 225 7.83 13.82 -18.90
CA GLY A 225 8.17 12.84 -19.93
C GLY A 225 9.27 13.36 -20.85
N GLY A 226 9.87 12.45 -21.60
CA GLY A 226 10.78 12.76 -22.70
C GLY A 226 10.62 11.73 -23.80
N ASP A 227 11.49 11.78 -24.81
CA ASP A 227 11.39 10.98 -26.03
C ASP A 227 11.35 9.46 -25.80
N SER A 228 11.85 8.99 -24.64
CA SER A 228 11.87 7.57 -24.26
C SER A 228 11.15 7.27 -22.94
N LEU A 229 10.51 8.28 -22.32
CA LEU A 229 9.89 8.14 -21.00
C LEU A 229 8.52 8.81 -21.00
N ASN A 230 7.48 8.01 -20.77
CA ASN A 230 6.14 8.54 -20.55
C ASN A 230 6.12 9.44 -19.31
N PRO A 231 5.38 10.56 -19.34
CA PRO A 231 5.26 11.43 -18.19
C PRO A 231 4.63 10.69 -17.00
N ILE A 232 5.11 11.02 -15.80
CA ILE A 232 4.61 10.51 -14.52
C ILE A 232 3.64 11.55 -13.97
N GLY A 233 2.42 11.13 -13.67
CA GLY A 233 1.40 12.00 -13.08
C GLY A 233 1.76 12.42 -11.66
N GLY A 234 1.54 13.70 -11.37
CA GLY A 234 1.65 14.22 -10.01
C GLY A 234 1.47 15.73 -9.96
N THR A 235 1.44 16.29 -8.76
CA THR A 235 1.01 17.69 -8.54
C THR A 235 1.98 18.74 -9.09
N THR A 236 3.21 18.36 -9.41
CA THR A 236 4.21 19.24 -10.04
C THR A 236 4.08 19.29 -11.56
N ARG A 237 3.09 18.60 -12.16
CA ARG A 237 2.87 18.53 -13.61
C ARG A 237 1.44 18.89 -13.95
N GLN A 238 1.29 20.00 -14.69
CA GLN A 238 -0.02 20.48 -15.13
C GLN A 238 -0.79 19.42 -15.91
N GLY A 239 -2.12 19.49 -15.85
CA GLY A 239 -2.99 18.54 -16.53
C GLY A 239 -3.12 17.18 -15.84
N THR A 240 -2.31 16.88 -14.83
CA THR A 240 -2.53 15.69 -13.98
C THR A 240 -3.88 15.78 -13.27
N ALA A 241 -4.63 14.68 -13.27
CA ALA A 241 -5.76 14.48 -12.37
C ALA A 241 -5.47 13.32 -11.41
N ILE A 242 -5.78 13.51 -10.12
CA ILE A 242 -5.44 12.59 -9.03
C ILE A 242 -6.69 12.34 -8.18
N THR A 243 -6.94 11.08 -7.84
CA THR A 243 -7.91 10.71 -6.81
C THR A 243 -7.19 10.31 -5.53
N ALA A 244 -7.55 10.96 -4.43
CA ALA A 244 -7.23 10.53 -3.08
C ALA A 244 -8.29 9.53 -2.61
N LEU A 245 -7.87 8.29 -2.38
CA LEU A 245 -8.69 7.21 -1.84
C LEU A 245 -8.50 7.18 -0.32
N VAL A 246 -9.53 7.59 0.43
CA VAL A 246 -9.51 7.44 1.88
C VAL A 246 -9.95 6.02 2.22
N MET A 247 -9.01 5.22 2.69
CA MET A 247 -9.18 3.80 2.99
C MET A 247 -9.53 3.59 4.47
N PRO A 248 -10.40 2.61 4.79
CA PRO A 248 -10.76 2.29 6.17
C PRO A 248 -9.55 1.78 6.96
N GLN A 249 -9.66 1.75 8.29
CA GLN A 249 -8.79 0.93 9.15
C GLN A 249 -9.06 -0.56 8.95
N SER A 250 -8.07 -1.39 9.23
CA SER A 250 -8.22 -2.85 9.25
C SER A 250 -9.04 -3.30 10.46
N VAL A 251 -9.66 -4.48 10.38
CA VAL A 251 -10.40 -5.09 11.48
C VAL A 251 -9.47 -5.93 12.35
N PRO A 252 -9.42 -5.70 13.68
CA PRO A 252 -8.63 -6.52 14.60
C PRO A 252 -8.97 -8.01 14.49
N GLY A 253 -7.93 -8.86 14.54
CA GLY A 253 -8.08 -10.32 14.47
C GLY A 253 -8.63 -10.82 13.13
N SER A 254 -8.54 -10.02 12.06
CA SER A 254 -8.87 -10.44 10.70
C SER A 254 -7.63 -10.89 9.91
N ARG A 255 -7.86 -11.34 8.68
CA ARG A 255 -6.77 -11.70 7.75
C ARG A 255 -6.19 -10.47 7.04
N ALA A 256 -6.84 -9.30 7.16
CA ALA A 256 -6.24 -8.06 6.70
C ALA A 256 -5.09 -7.71 7.65
N PRO A 257 -4.00 -7.08 7.18
CA PRO A 257 -2.96 -6.57 8.04
C PRO A 257 -3.60 -5.66 9.10
N PHE A 258 -3.56 -6.05 10.36
CA PHE A 258 -4.04 -5.24 11.47
C PHE A 258 -2.84 -4.71 12.23
N ALA A 259 -2.81 -3.38 12.35
CA ALA A 259 -1.72 -2.59 12.88
C ALA A 259 -0.42 -2.58 12.09
N PHE A 260 0.27 -1.44 12.22
CA PHE A 260 1.67 -1.48 12.56
C PHE A 260 1.80 -2.34 13.81
N THR A 261 2.02 -3.65 13.65
CA THR A 261 2.68 -4.38 14.74
C THR A 261 4.07 -3.78 14.79
N ALA A 262 4.23 -2.81 15.69
CA ALA A 262 5.52 -2.43 16.23
C ALA A 262 6.37 -3.69 16.29
N ILE A 263 7.65 -3.55 16.00
CA ILE A 263 8.66 -4.30 16.75
C ILE A 263 8.08 -4.55 18.15
N LEU A 264 7.48 -5.73 18.37
CA LEU A 264 6.75 -5.98 19.60
C LEU A 264 7.83 -6.41 20.55
N PRO A 265 8.18 -5.56 21.54
CA PRO A 265 9.21 -5.95 22.48
C PRO A 265 8.70 -7.18 23.21
N PHE A 266 9.61 -8.10 23.48
CA PHE A 266 9.34 -9.10 24.49
C PHE A 266 9.48 -8.46 25.87
N THR A 267 8.54 -8.76 26.76
CA THR A 267 8.74 -8.55 28.20
C THR A 267 9.90 -9.42 28.69
N SER A 268 9.99 -10.66 28.18
CA SER A 268 11.12 -11.56 28.39
C SER A 268 11.13 -12.66 27.33
N VAL A 269 12.32 -13.18 27.03
CA VAL A 269 12.50 -14.44 26.32
C VAL A 269 13.41 -15.34 27.15
N THR A 270 12.90 -16.48 27.58
CA THR A 270 13.63 -17.44 28.43
C THR A 270 13.57 -18.83 27.81
N THR A 271 14.57 -19.67 28.06
CA THR A 271 14.61 -21.03 27.51
C THR A 271 14.26 -22.09 28.54
N THR A 272 13.72 -23.20 28.05
CA THR A 272 13.57 -24.44 28.81
C THR A 272 14.01 -25.59 27.90
N GLY A 273 14.81 -26.51 28.43
CA GLY A 273 15.36 -27.65 27.69
C GLY A 273 16.78 -28.01 28.14
N THR A 274 17.16 -29.27 27.93
CA THR A 274 18.48 -29.82 28.31
C THR A 274 19.32 -30.25 27.11
N THR A 275 18.74 -30.31 25.90
CA THR A 275 19.41 -30.72 24.64
C THR A 275 19.12 -29.71 23.52
N VAL A 276 19.98 -29.69 22.48
CA VAL A 276 19.82 -28.80 21.31
C VAL A 276 18.49 -29.05 20.57
N ALA A 277 18.02 -30.30 20.55
CA ALA A 277 16.79 -30.69 19.86
C ALA A 277 15.51 -30.31 20.62
N ASP A 278 15.59 -30.20 21.95
CA ASP A 278 14.43 -29.98 22.83
C ASP A 278 14.40 -28.56 23.43
N THR A 279 15.30 -27.66 23.00
CA THR A 279 15.35 -26.30 23.56
C THR A 279 14.27 -25.42 22.96
N ILE A 280 13.34 -25.00 23.82
CA ILE A 280 12.22 -24.13 23.47
C ILE A 280 12.44 -22.76 24.14
N ALA A 281 12.31 -21.70 23.37
CA ALA A 281 12.21 -20.34 23.89
C ALA A 281 10.75 -20.03 24.21
N THR A 282 10.49 -19.57 25.43
CA THR A 282 9.22 -19.00 25.89
C THR A 282 9.32 -17.49 25.81
N ALA A 283 8.46 -16.88 25.01
CA ALA A 283 8.37 -15.45 24.81
C ALA A 283 7.12 -14.90 25.47
N VAL A 284 7.30 -13.86 26.29
CA VAL A 284 6.21 -13.13 26.93
C VAL A 284 6.10 -11.76 26.27
N THR A 285 4.88 -11.35 25.96
CA THR A 285 4.55 -10.07 25.34
C THR A 285 3.78 -9.17 26.31
N PRO A 286 4.00 -7.84 26.28
CA PRO A 286 3.40 -6.90 27.24
C PRO A 286 1.87 -6.76 27.06
N THR A 287 1.34 -7.14 25.91
CA THR A 287 -0.08 -7.10 25.55
C THR A 287 -0.43 -8.34 24.73
N PRO A 288 -1.72 -8.75 24.65
CA PRO A 288 -2.12 -9.91 23.87
C PRO A 288 -1.59 -9.89 22.43
N HIS A 289 -0.90 -10.96 22.02
CA HIS A 289 -0.13 -11.01 20.78
C HIS A 289 -0.95 -11.35 19.51
N GLY A 290 -2.16 -11.89 19.68
CA GLY A 290 -3.05 -12.25 18.57
C GLY A 290 -2.56 -13.35 17.62
N LEU A 291 -1.42 -13.98 17.91
CA LEU A 291 -0.92 -15.17 17.20
C LEU A 291 -1.82 -16.39 17.41
N SER A 292 -1.80 -17.29 16.44
CA SER A 292 -2.30 -18.67 16.52
C SER A 292 -1.14 -19.66 16.40
N THR A 293 -1.29 -20.86 16.95
CA THR A 293 -0.29 -21.92 16.76
C THR A 293 -0.12 -22.25 15.28
N GLY A 294 1.13 -22.30 14.82
CA GLY A 294 1.50 -22.47 13.42
C GLY A 294 1.82 -21.15 12.70
N ASP A 295 1.53 -19.99 13.32
CA ASP A 295 1.96 -18.70 12.78
C ASP A 295 3.49 -18.63 12.70
N VAL A 296 4.00 -18.02 11.63
CA VAL A 296 5.44 -17.80 11.45
C VAL A 296 5.77 -16.35 11.78
N ILE A 297 6.79 -16.14 12.61
CA ILE A 297 7.30 -14.82 13.01
C ILE A 297 8.78 -14.70 12.64
N VAL A 298 9.30 -13.49 12.60
CA VAL A 298 10.72 -13.20 12.61
C VAL A 298 11.04 -12.60 13.97
N VAL A 299 12.05 -13.15 14.64
CA VAL A 299 12.62 -12.65 15.88
C VAL A 299 13.96 -12.00 15.58
N ASN A 300 14.23 -10.83 16.14
CA ASN A 300 15.49 -10.12 15.94
C ASN A 300 15.88 -9.30 17.17
N GLY A 301 17.11 -8.78 17.17
CA GLY A 301 17.64 -7.91 18.22
C GLY A 301 18.13 -8.62 19.47
N ALA A 302 18.10 -9.96 19.50
CA ALA A 302 18.82 -10.73 20.51
C ALA A 302 20.32 -10.71 20.22
N VAL A 303 21.13 -10.47 21.26
CA VAL A 303 22.59 -10.57 21.19
C VAL A 303 22.99 -12.02 20.94
N GLN A 304 22.30 -12.98 21.55
CA GLN A 304 22.52 -14.40 21.29
C GLN A 304 21.81 -14.79 19.99
N GLY A 305 22.60 -14.99 18.92
CA GLY A 305 22.09 -15.24 17.57
C GLY A 305 21.10 -16.40 17.43
N ALA A 306 21.12 -17.37 18.34
CA ALA A 306 20.20 -18.51 18.36
C ALA A 306 18.71 -18.13 18.51
N TYR A 307 18.41 -17.02 19.20
CA TYR A 307 17.04 -16.51 19.36
C TYR A 307 16.51 -15.86 18.09
N ASN A 308 17.39 -15.34 17.24
CA ASN A 308 17.00 -14.61 16.04
C ASN A 308 16.57 -15.54 14.90
N GLY A 309 15.93 -14.95 13.89
CA GLY A 309 15.53 -15.60 12.65
C GLY A 309 14.04 -15.90 12.56
N THR A 310 13.66 -16.62 11.50
CA THR A 310 12.27 -17.02 11.23
C THR A 310 11.89 -18.20 12.13
N LYS A 311 10.83 -18.04 12.92
CA LYS A 311 10.37 -18.97 13.95
C LYS A 311 8.92 -19.36 13.72
N THR A 312 8.60 -20.64 13.94
CA THR A 312 7.20 -21.09 13.98
C THR A 312 6.71 -21.06 15.42
N VAL A 313 5.54 -20.46 15.64
CA VAL A 313 4.96 -20.18 16.95
C VAL A 313 4.07 -21.33 17.41
N LYS A 314 4.18 -21.68 18.69
CA LYS A 314 3.17 -22.45 19.42
C LYS A 314 2.63 -21.58 20.56
N VAL A 315 1.37 -21.18 20.45
CA VAL A 315 0.70 -20.31 21.41
C VAL A 315 0.44 -21.06 22.71
N VAL A 316 0.68 -20.41 23.84
CA VAL A 316 0.38 -20.93 25.18
C VAL A 316 -0.89 -20.27 25.70
N ASP A 317 -0.92 -18.94 25.67
CA ASP A 317 -2.03 -18.10 26.11
C ASP A 317 -2.03 -16.77 25.33
N PRO A 318 -2.92 -15.79 25.59
CA PRO A 318 -2.96 -14.54 24.83
C PRO A 318 -1.65 -13.72 24.85
N ASN A 319 -0.81 -13.84 25.87
CA ASN A 319 0.41 -13.05 26.07
C ASN A 319 1.70 -13.87 25.94
N THR A 320 1.58 -15.19 25.92
CA THR A 320 2.72 -16.12 25.97
C THR A 320 2.69 -17.08 24.80
N PHE A 321 3.83 -17.23 24.14
CA PHE A 321 4.02 -18.26 23.13
C PHE A 321 5.43 -18.84 23.18
N THR A 322 5.62 -19.94 22.47
CA THR A 322 6.88 -20.65 22.39
C THR A 322 7.36 -20.82 20.96
N TYR A 323 8.67 -20.97 20.78
CA TYR A 323 9.29 -21.33 19.50
C TYR A 323 10.63 -22.07 19.70
N GLY A 324 11.04 -22.85 18.70
CA GLY A 324 12.32 -23.56 18.74
C GLY A 324 13.54 -22.66 18.47
N ILE A 325 14.66 -22.93 19.14
CA ILE A 325 15.95 -22.28 18.88
C ILE A 325 17.05 -23.33 18.68
N SER A 326 18.08 -22.99 17.90
CA SER A 326 19.24 -23.85 17.65
C SER A 326 20.45 -23.31 18.42
N THR A 327 20.90 -24.01 19.46
CA THR A 327 22.00 -23.57 20.35
C THR A 327 23.36 -24.16 19.94
N PRO A 328 24.46 -23.38 20.05
CA PRO A 328 25.72 -23.87 20.58
C PRO A 328 25.80 -23.51 22.07
N THR A 329 25.78 -24.56 22.91
CA THR A 329 26.19 -24.64 24.33
C THR A 329 25.38 -23.93 25.42
N ALA A 330 24.83 -24.80 26.28
CA ALA A 330 24.63 -24.74 27.74
C ALA A 330 24.00 -23.51 28.41
N GLN A 331 22.87 -23.80 29.08
CA GLN A 331 22.25 -23.11 30.22
C GLN A 331 21.20 -22.04 29.90
N ALA A 332 20.16 -22.04 30.73
CA ALA A 332 18.97 -21.19 30.69
C ALA A 332 19.33 -19.69 30.79
N ALA A 333 19.81 -19.12 29.69
CA ALA A 333 20.12 -17.71 29.59
C ALA A 333 18.93 -16.95 29.01
N ALA A 334 18.39 -15.98 29.74
CA ALA A 334 17.45 -15.03 29.16
C ALA A 334 18.10 -14.34 27.95
N ALA A 335 17.33 -14.13 26.88
CA ALA A 335 17.84 -13.36 25.75
C ALA A 335 18.18 -11.94 26.21
N THR A 336 19.34 -11.44 25.78
CA THR A 336 19.79 -10.07 26.06
C THR A 336 19.79 -9.24 24.79
N GLY A 337 19.82 -7.92 24.93
CA GLY A 337 19.60 -6.98 23.83
C GLY A 337 18.14 -6.55 23.73
N TYR A 338 17.83 -5.76 22.71
CA TYR A 338 16.48 -5.30 22.46
C TYR A 338 15.77 -6.32 21.57
N VAL A 339 15.20 -7.36 22.18
CA VAL A 339 14.58 -8.48 21.46
C VAL A 339 13.15 -8.14 21.07
N TYR A 340 12.84 -8.29 19.79
CA TYR A 340 11.53 -7.99 19.23
C TYR A 340 11.11 -8.99 18.17
N TRP A 341 9.82 -8.94 17.81
CA TRP A 341 9.27 -9.80 16.78
C TRP A 341 8.22 -9.12 15.90
N PHE A 342 7.96 -9.74 14.75
CA PHE A 342 6.87 -9.42 13.81
C PHE A 342 6.48 -10.68 13.03
N ARG A 343 5.28 -10.77 12.44
CA ARG A 343 4.91 -11.95 11.62
C ARG A 343 5.73 -12.01 10.33
N ALA A 344 6.14 -13.20 9.90
CA ALA A 344 7.00 -13.40 8.73
C ALA A 344 6.33 -13.01 7.41
N SER A 345 4.99 -13.08 7.33
CA SER A 345 4.23 -12.52 6.20
C SER A 345 4.44 -11.01 6.01
N PHE A 346 4.98 -10.31 7.01
CA PHE A 346 5.33 -8.90 6.95
C PHE A 346 6.82 -8.64 6.66
N ALA A 347 7.66 -9.68 6.59
CA ALA A 347 9.12 -9.53 6.44
C ALA A 347 9.52 -8.85 5.12
N ALA A 348 8.76 -9.02 4.04
CA ALA A 348 8.99 -8.32 2.77
C ALA A 348 8.72 -6.81 2.84
N SER A 349 7.96 -6.35 3.85
CA SER A 349 7.64 -4.93 4.07
C SER A 349 8.39 -4.30 5.26
N PHE A 350 9.13 -5.12 6.04
CA PHE A 350 9.97 -4.68 7.15
C PHE A 350 11.40 -4.44 6.65
N ASN A 351 11.66 -3.21 6.20
CA ASN A 351 13.02 -2.67 6.17
C ASN A 351 13.24 -1.65 7.31
N GLY A 352 12.47 -1.78 8.39
CA GLY A 352 12.53 -0.88 9.55
C GLY A 352 13.63 -1.35 10.50
N ASN A 353 14.80 -0.71 10.44
CA ASN A 353 15.81 -0.88 11.48
C ASN A 353 15.30 -0.28 12.79
N PRO A 354 15.61 -0.86 13.96
CA PRO A 354 15.27 -0.24 15.24
C PRO A 354 15.82 1.19 15.32
N ILE A 355 15.00 2.13 15.81
CA ILE A 355 15.46 3.48 16.15
C ILE A 355 16.19 3.39 17.49
N THR A 356 17.44 3.83 17.53
CA THR A 356 18.24 3.91 18.76
C THR A 356 18.17 5.29 19.41
N SER A 357 17.83 6.33 18.63
CA SER A 357 17.62 7.68 19.13
C SER A 357 16.66 8.46 18.23
N LEU A 358 15.72 9.18 18.86
CA LEU A 358 14.82 10.13 18.20
C LEU A 358 14.83 11.44 19.01
N THR A 359 15.44 12.48 18.48
CA THR A 359 15.53 13.81 19.11
C THR A 359 14.99 14.89 18.19
N SER A 360 14.70 16.08 18.71
CA SER A 360 14.31 17.23 17.88
C SER A 360 14.95 18.55 18.30
N THR A 361 15.14 19.42 17.31
CA THR A 361 15.39 20.86 17.47
C THR A 361 14.33 21.63 16.68
N GLY A 362 13.46 22.37 17.37
CA GLY A 362 12.27 22.96 16.73
C GLY A 362 11.35 21.86 16.17
N THR A 363 11.00 21.94 14.89
CA THR A 363 10.21 20.90 14.20
C THR A 363 11.08 19.85 13.50
N THR A 364 12.41 19.99 13.50
CA THR A 364 13.29 19.01 12.84
C THR A 364 13.59 17.87 13.82
N ALA A 365 13.08 16.68 13.51
CA ALA A 365 13.43 15.45 14.21
C ALA A 365 14.61 14.74 13.54
N THR A 366 15.51 14.20 14.34
CA THR A 366 16.67 13.41 13.93
C THR A 366 16.49 11.98 14.41
N VAL A 367 16.53 11.03 13.47
CA VAL A 367 16.43 9.59 13.73
C VAL A 367 17.79 8.96 13.55
N VAL A 368 18.23 8.20 14.55
CA VAL A 368 19.38 7.30 14.43
C VAL A 368 18.88 5.86 14.49
N THR A 369 19.33 5.04 13.54
CA THR A 369 18.94 3.64 13.43
C THR A 369 20.09 2.72 13.82
N LEU A 370 19.77 1.52 14.34
CA LEU A 370 20.77 0.55 14.77
C LEU A 370 21.66 0.03 13.62
N ALA A 371 21.11 -0.02 12.41
CA ALA A 371 21.78 -0.50 11.21
C ALA A 371 21.41 0.38 9.99
N PRO A 372 22.12 0.25 8.85
CA PRO A 372 21.86 1.06 7.67
C PRO A 372 20.42 0.97 7.16
N HIS A 373 19.68 2.09 7.14
CA HIS A 373 18.23 2.14 6.88
C HIS A 373 17.83 2.02 5.40
N GLY A 374 18.78 2.08 4.47
CA GLY A 374 18.51 1.88 3.03
C GLY A 374 17.51 2.89 2.44
N LEU A 375 17.37 4.06 3.06
CA LEU A 375 16.51 5.15 2.59
C LEU A 375 17.29 6.08 1.69
N ALA A 376 16.59 6.74 0.77
CA ALA A 376 17.07 7.91 0.05
C ALA A 376 16.30 9.15 0.56
N THR A 377 16.87 10.35 0.38
CA THR A 377 16.12 11.60 0.59
C THR A 377 14.82 11.56 -0.22
N ASP A 378 13.76 12.11 0.37
CA ASP A 378 12.36 12.05 -0.08
C ASP A 378 11.68 10.67 0.00
N SER A 379 12.35 9.65 0.55
CA SER A 379 11.65 8.45 0.98
C SER A 379 10.60 8.82 2.03
N ILE A 380 9.42 8.24 1.91
CA ILE A 380 8.40 8.40 2.95
C ILE A 380 8.62 7.34 4.03
N VAL A 381 8.52 7.74 5.29
CA VAL A 381 8.50 6.83 6.44
C VAL A 381 7.30 7.13 7.32
N THR A 382 6.70 6.08 7.89
CA THR A 382 5.83 6.23 9.06
C THR A 382 6.67 6.09 10.31
N ILE A 383 6.60 7.09 11.18
CA ILE A 383 7.09 7.03 12.57
C ILE A 383 5.90 6.75 13.49
N ASN A 384 6.05 5.80 14.40
CA ASN A 384 5.06 5.52 15.43
C ASN A 384 5.75 5.07 16.72
N GLY A 385 5.02 5.08 17.84
CA GLY A 385 5.48 4.57 19.14
C GLY A 385 6.16 5.60 20.03
N ALA A 386 6.31 6.86 19.58
CA ALA A 386 6.69 7.95 20.47
C ALA A 386 5.47 8.37 21.34
N ASN A 387 5.69 8.74 22.60
CA ASN A 387 4.62 9.28 23.43
C ASN A 387 4.25 10.71 23.03
N GLU A 388 5.22 11.50 22.55
CA GLU A 388 4.99 12.85 22.06
C GLU A 388 4.40 12.79 20.65
N ALA A 389 3.10 13.07 20.52
CA ALA A 389 2.33 12.88 19.29
C ALA A 389 2.95 13.56 18.04
N ALA A 390 3.69 14.66 18.21
CA ALA A 390 4.31 15.39 17.10
C ALA A 390 5.38 14.58 16.35
N TYR A 391 6.03 13.60 16.99
CA TYR A 391 6.97 12.69 16.34
C TYR A 391 6.30 11.63 15.47
N ASN A 392 5.02 11.31 15.73
CA ASN A 392 4.34 10.23 15.02
C ASN A 392 3.66 10.76 13.75
N GLY A 393 3.65 9.94 12.70
CA GLY A 393 3.05 10.29 11.42
C GLY A 393 3.85 9.81 10.21
N ALA A 394 3.37 10.18 9.03
CA ALA A 394 4.02 9.92 7.75
C ALA A 394 4.87 11.14 7.34
N PHE A 395 6.16 10.93 7.11
CA PHE A 395 7.10 12.02 6.82
C PHE A 395 8.00 11.70 5.64
N ALA A 396 8.25 12.70 4.80
CA ALA A 396 9.39 12.66 3.88
C ALA A 396 10.68 12.86 4.67
N VAL A 397 11.67 12.01 4.44
CA VAL A 397 12.95 12.08 5.15
C VAL A 397 14.02 12.78 4.33
N THR A 398 14.95 13.45 5.01
CA THR A 398 16.24 13.85 4.45
C THR A 398 17.32 12.95 5.02
N VAL A 399 17.96 12.15 4.18
CA VAL A 399 18.98 11.18 4.60
C VAL A 399 20.32 11.91 4.79
N SER A 400 20.88 11.83 6.00
CA SER A 400 22.16 12.45 6.34
C SER A 400 23.32 11.48 6.15
N ASN A 401 23.13 10.20 6.48
CA ASN A 401 24.08 9.11 6.22
C ASN A 401 23.34 7.76 6.27
N ALA A 402 24.05 6.64 6.18
CA ALA A 402 23.46 5.30 6.14
C ALA A 402 22.56 4.94 7.35
N THR A 403 22.79 5.56 8.52
CA THR A 403 22.11 5.27 9.80
C THR A 403 21.37 6.46 10.38
N THR A 404 21.33 7.59 9.66
CA THR A 404 20.77 8.84 10.18
C THR A 404 19.97 9.54 9.11
N PHE A 405 18.74 9.88 9.44
CA PHE A 405 17.89 10.73 8.63
C PHE A 405 17.14 11.72 9.51
N THR A 406 16.65 12.79 8.90
CA THR A 406 15.83 13.80 9.56
C THR A 406 14.47 13.90 8.90
N TYR A 407 13.49 14.45 9.60
CA TYR A 407 12.19 14.81 9.03
C TYR A 407 11.58 15.98 9.79
N THR A 408 10.63 16.66 9.15
CA THR A 408 9.86 17.75 9.79
C THR A 408 8.63 17.18 10.47
N THR A 409 8.56 17.29 11.80
CA THR A 409 7.44 16.91 12.66
C THR A 409 6.21 17.79 12.45
N ASN A 410 5.04 17.32 12.88
CA ASN A 410 3.74 18.01 12.71
C ASN A 410 3.50 19.18 13.68
N GLY A 411 4.55 19.63 14.35
CA GLY A 411 4.56 20.65 15.39
C GLY A 411 5.80 20.44 16.26
N THR A 412 6.14 21.38 17.13
CA THR A 412 7.28 21.19 18.03
C THR A 412 6.97 20.06 19.03
N PRO A 413 7.80 18.99 19.11
CA PRO A 413 7.59 17.94 20.08
C PRO A 413 7.65 18.46 21.52
N ALA A 414 6.78 17.91 22.38
CA ALA A 414 6.64 18.35 23.77
C ALA A 414 7.87 18.01 24.64
N ALA A 415 8.70 17.06 24.20
CA ALA A 415 9.94 16.65 24.84
C ALA A 415 10.96 16.17 23.78
N SER A 416 12.25 16.17 24.15
CA SER A 416 13.36 15.65 23.35
C SER A 416 14.44 15.13 24.30
N PRO A 417 14.90 13.86 24.21
CA PRO A 417 14.50 12.83 23.25
C PRO A 417 13.03 12.40 23.37
N ALA A 418 12.49 11.80 22.32
CA ALA A 418 11.19 11.14 22.34
C ALA A 418 11.16 10.05 23.41
N THR A 419 10.09 10.00 24.20
CA THR A 419 9.83 8.89 25.11
C THR A 419 8.93 7.85 24.44
N GLY A 420 8.79 6.66 25.03
CA GLY A 420 8.11 5.53 24.40
C GLY A 420 9.07 4.65 23.61
N LEU A 421 8.56 3.98 22.57
CA LEU A 421 9.31 3.02 21.76
C LEU A 421 9.17 3.39 20.27
N PRO A 422 9.76 4.51 19.83
CA PRO A 422 9.62 4.98 18.47
C PRO A 422 10.26 4.01 17.48
N VAL A 423 9.62 3.85 16.34
CA VAL A 423 9.99 2.91 15.30
C VAL A 423 9.58 3.48 13.96
N PHE A 424 10.32 3.16 12.90
CA PHE A 424 10.00 3.59 11.55
C PHE A 424 9.79 2.42 10.60
N ARG A 425 8.94 2.64 9.60
CA ARG A 425 8.89 1.84 8.37
C ARG A 425 8.87 2.77 7.18
N ARG A 426 9.34 2.28 6.04
CA ARG A 426 9.13 2.96 4.76
C ARG A 426 7.65 2.90 4.38
N GLY A 427 7.08 4.05 4.00
CA GLY A 427 5.69 4.23 3.57
C GLY A 427 4.69 4.45 4.71
N ASP A 428 3.42 4.66 4.33
CA ASP A 428 2.31 5.14 5.19
C ASP A 428 1.41 3.99 5.67
N LEU A 429 1.98 2.89 6.15
CA LEU A 429 1.25 1.63 6.31
C LEU A 429 0.75 1.36 7.73
N ASP A 430 0.27 2.38 8.45
CA ASP A 430 -0.50 2.13 9.67
C ASP A 430 -1.92 1.68 9.30
N PHE A 431 -2.22 0.42 9.59
CA PHE A 431 -3.53 -0.17 9.34
C PHE A 431 -4.51 0.00 10.51
N THR A 432 -4.08 0.55 11.66
CA THR A 432 -4.98 0.80 12.81
C THR A 432 -5.83 2.06 12.68
N ARG A 433 -5.53 2.92 11.70
CA ARG A 433 -6.23 4.19 11.47
C ARG A 433 -6.56 4.31 10.00
N PRO A 434 -7.66 4.96 9.60
CA PRO A 434 -7.89 5.33 8.20
C PRO A 434 -6.66 6.03 7.59
N ASN A 435 -6.43 5.82 6.30
CA ASN A 435 -5.32 6.48 5.61
C ASN A 435 -5.68 6.78 4.14
N VAL A 436 -4.92 7.67 3.50
CA VAL A 436 -5.11 8.12 2.13
C VAL A 436 -4.08 7.49 1.19
N PHE A 437 -4.54 7.10 0.00
CA PHE A 437 -3.72 6.58 -1.10
C PHE A 437 -4.08 7.33 -2.38
N PHE A 438 -3.18 7.38 -3.36
CA PHE A 438 -3.40 8.19 -4.57
C PHE A 438 -3.35 7.36 -5.84
N ILE A 439 -4.39 7.46 -6.65
CA ILE A 439 -4.40 6.97 -8.04
C ILE A 439 -4.36 8.15 -9.01
N ILE A 440 -3.79 7.92 -10.19
CA ILE A 440 -3.67 8.91 -11.26
C ILE A 440 -4.78 8.66 -12.28
N ASP A 441 -5.79 9.52 -12.28
CA ASP A 441 -6.94 9.50 -13.21
C ASP A 441 -6.61 10.08 -14.59
N ARG A 442 -5.51 10.85 -14.68
CA ARG A 442 -5.01 11.39 -15.95
C ARG A 442 -3.55 11.76 -15.82
N ARG A 443 -2.75 11.30 -16.79
CA ARG A 443 -1.35 11.69 -16.93
C ARG A 443 -1.22 13.12 -17.46
N PRO A 444 -0.08 13.80 -17.25
CA PRO A 444 0.20 15.06 -17.92
C PRO A 444 0.17 14.85 -19.43
N PRO A 445 -0.21 15.87 -20.23
CA PRO A 445 -0.05 15.82 -21.67
C PRO A 445 1.40 15.48 -22.00
N ASN A 446 1.62 14.58 -22.97
CA ASN A 446 2.96 14.34 -23.46
C ASN A 446 3.39 15.59 -24.23
N THR A 447 4.36 16.33 -23.72
CA THR A 447 4.90 17.52 -24.40
C THR A 447 6.11 17.19 -25.27
N ALA A 448 6.33 15.92 -25.61
CA ALA A 448 7.31 15.58 -26.64
C ALA A 448 6.79 16.12 -27.99
N PRO A 449 7.61 16.87 -28.75
CA PRO A 449 7.24 17.39 -30.06
C PRO A 449 6.90 16.30 -31.08
#